data_AF-A0A662VCG0-F1
#
_entry.id   AF-A0A662VCG0-F1
#
_cell.length_a   1.000
_cell.length_b   1.000
_cell.length_c   1.000
_cell.angle_alpha   90.00
_cell.angle_beta   90.00
_cell.angle_gamma   90.00
#
_symmetry.space_group_name_H-M   'P 1'
#
loop_
_entity.id
_entity.type
_entity.pdbx_description
1 polymer ?
#
loop_
_entity_poly.entity_id
_entity_poly.type
_entity_poly.pdbx_seq_one_letter_code
_entity_poly.pdbx_strand_id
1 'polypeptide(L)'
;MNHDVLYLNLGGIEFYVFKDLLNSISIEHILEKKTSDWKYVILKRRIISFANIFRIISEYCIKSRCYTRLYFYELRYEPIDVIIDVLDKKTFIIVSTNIPLSKVLKRIVSNPRFSESIIFITPIEKGLGKEIYDRMDDIKTLSKLYRELFPILFTKRLGKLVGIHVRKTSEGKHDIKLCVTKEDVSVEFQHKGLKMKIVGINRCI
;
A
#
# COMPACT_ATOMS: atom_id res chain seq x y z
N MET A 1 -15.72 -7.31 14.07
CA MET A 1 -14.96 -6.77 12.92
C MET A 1 -13.67 -7.57 12.75
N ASN A 2 -13.47 -8.14 11.57
CA ASN A 2 -12.28 -8.90 11.18
C ASN A 2 -11.25 -7.89 10.66
N HIS A 3 -10.28 -7.50 11.48
CA HIS A 3 -9.21 -6.60 11.04
C HIS A 3 -8.09 -7.46 10.44
N ASP A 4 -8.09 -7.60 9.12
CA ASP A 4 -7.01 -8.20 8.33
C ASP A 4 -6.43 -7.07 7.48
N VAL A 5 -5.30 -6.54 7.94
CA VAL A 5 -4.71 -5.30 7.42
C VAL A 5 -3.20 -5.45 7.22
N LEU A 6 -2.75 -5.15 6.01
CA LEU A 6 -1.35 -5.03 5.68
C LEU A 6 -0.96 -3.56 5.65
N TYR A 7 0.02 -3.21 6.46
CA TYR A 7 0.70 -1.91 6.45
C TYR A 7 2.10 -2.08 5.87
N LEU A 8 2.50 -1.20 4.95
CA LEU A 8 3.86 -1.13 4.40
C LEU A 8 4.40 0.29 4.53
N ASN A 9 5.68 0.44 4.87
CA ASN A 9 6.39 1.71 4.87
C ASN A 9 7.65 1.59 4.00
N LEU A 10 7.64 2.30 2.87
CA LEU A 10 8.67 2.21 1.85
C LEU A 10 9.28 3.60 1.62
N GLY A 11 10.38 3.88 2.32
CA GLY A 11 11.06 5.17 2.22
C GLY A 11 10.24 6.34 2.75
N GLY A 12 9.38 6.10 3.74
CA GLY A 12 8.50 7.11 4.33
C GLY A 12 7.17 7.31 3.59
N ILE A 13 6.88 6.49 2.57
CA ILE A 13 5.55 6.37 1.98
C ILE A 13 4.84 5.18 2.63
N GLU A 14 3.66 5.43 3.16
CA GLU A 14 2.83 4.50 3.92
C GLU A 14 1.70 3.96 3.03
N PHE A 15 1.61 2.64 2.92
CA PHE A 15 0.53 1.94 2.21
C PHE A 15 -0.25 1.08 3.19
N TYR A 16 -1.57 1.12 3.06
CA TYR A 16 -2.48 0.25 3.78
C TYR A 16 -3.30 -0.56 2.79
N VAL A 17 -3.54 -1.82 3.13
CA VAL A 17 -4.51 -2.68 2.47
C VAL A 17 -5.40 -3.26 3.56
N PHE A 18 -6.66 -2.86 3.55
CA PHE A 18 -7.71 -3.44 4.38
C PHE A 18 -8.44 -4.50 3.57
N LYS A 19 -8.43 -5.75 4.03
CA LYS A 19 -8.99 -6.87 3.27
C LYS A 19 -10.49 -6.73 3.01
N ASP A 20 -11.21 -6.15 3.95
CA ASP A 20 -12.64 -5.86 3.84
C ASP A 20 -12.96 -4.73 2.85
N LEU A 21 -12.00 -3.84 2.56
CA LEU A 21 -12.14 -2.79 1.56
C LEU A 21 -11.65 -3.21 0.17
N LEU A 22 -10.81 -4.25 0.11
CA LEU A 22 -10.21 -4.71 -1.14
C LEU A 22 -11.30 -5.16 -2.12
N ASN A 23 -11.29 -4.57 -3.32
CA ASN A 23 -12.26 -4.76 -4.39
C ASN A 23 -13.71 -4.42 -4.01
N SER A 24 -13.92 -3.59 -2.96
CA SER A 24 -15.24 -3.03 -2.64
C SER A 24 -15.78 -2.13 -3.77
N ILE A 25 -14.88 -1.60 -4.60
CA ILE A 25 -15.20 -0.85 -5.82
C ILE A 25 -14.52 -1.53 -7.01
N SER A 26 -15.31 -1.83 -8.04
CA SER A 26 -14.83 -2.38 -9.31
C SER A 26 -14.21 -1.27 -10.17
N ILE A 27 -13.07 -1.58 -10.79
CA ILE A 27 -12.40 -0.68 -11.74
C ILE A 27 -13.24 -0.53 -13.01
N GLU A 28 -13.86 -1.61 -13.48
CA GLU A 28 -14.73 -1.63 -14.66
C GLU A 28 -15.87 -0.61 -14.50
N HIS A 29 -16.50 -0.59 -13.33
CA HIS A 29 -17.57 0.37 -13.02
C HIS A 29 -17.11 1.83 -13.07
N ILE A 30 -15.85 2.12 -12.70
CA ILE A 30 -15.30 3.47 -12.79
C ILE A 30 -15.00 3.85 -14.24
N LEU A 31 -14.52 2.91 -15.06
CA LEU A 31 -14.22 3.15 -16.47
C LEU A 31 -15.49 3.38 -17.30
N GLU A 32 -16.62 2.80 -16.91
CA GLU A 32 -17.93 3.04 -17.53
C GLU A 32 -18.49 4.44 -17.22
N LYS A 33 -18.08 5.05 -16.10
CA LYS A 33 -18.49 6.42 -15.76
C LYS A 33 -17.75 7.40 -16.65
N LYS A 34 -18.50 8.23 -17.38
CA LYS A 34 -17.94 9.41 -18.06
C LYS A 34 -17.40 10.38 -17.01
N THR A 35 -16.10 10.38 -16.79
CA THR A 35 -15.39 11.36 -15.97
C THR A 35 -14.69 12.35 -16.91
N SER A 36 -14.98 13.65 -16.77
CA SER A 36 -14.38 14.72 -17.58
C SER A 36 -13.02 15.17 -17.06
N ASP A 37 -12.67 14.80 -15.83
CA ASP A 37 -11.60 15.45 -15.05
C ASP A 37 -10.30 14.62 -15.02
N TRP A 38 -9.99 13.96 -16.14
CA TRP A 38 -8.74 13.22 -16.27
C TRP A 38 -7.55 14.17 -16.30
N LYS A 39 -6.57 13.87 -15.45
CA LYS A 39 -5.23 14.41 -15.57
C LYS A 39 -4.32 13.32 -16.07
N TYR A 40 -3.51 13.63 -17.07
CA TYR A 40 -2.39 12.78 -17.47
C TYR A 40 -1.09 13.50 -17.15
N VAL A 41 -0.14 12.77 -16.57
CA VAL A 41 1.19 13.27 -16.21
C VAL A 41 2.21 12.38 -16.87
N ILE A 42 3.05 12.98 -17.72
CA ILE A 42 4.15 12.29 -18.38
C ILE A 42 5.42 12.56 -17.59
N LEU A 43 6.07 11.50 -17.16
CA LEU A 43 7.39 11.56 -16.54
C LEU A 43 8.44 11.05 -17.51
N LYS A 44 9.40 11.93 -17.81
CA LYS A 44 10.62 11.61 -18.56
C LYS A 44 11.81 11.99 -17.68
N ARG A 45 12.37 11.02 -16.96
CA ARG A 45 13.55 11.22 -16.09
C ARG A 45 14.47 10.03 -16.24
N ARG A 46 15.77 10.21 -15.93
CA ARG A 46 16.76 9.12 -15.96
C ARG A 46 16.36 7.92 -15.09
N ILE A 47 15.64 8.16 -13.99
CA ILE A 47 15.11 7.13 -13.08
C ILE A 47 13.75 7.58 -12.54
N ILE A 48 12.70 6.81 -12.81
CA ILE A 48 11.36 6.93 -12.24
C ILE A 48 11.11 5.74 -11.33
N SER A 49 10.63 6.01 -10.12
CA SER A 49 10.31 5.01 -9.10
C SER A 49 8.84 5.12 -8.67
N PHE A 50 8.31 4.10 -7.99
CA PHE A 50 6.94 4.19 -7.44
C PHE A 50 6.79 5.36 -6.48
N ALA A 51 7.83 5.70 -5.72
CA ALA A 51 7.80 6.86 -4.83
C ALA A 51 7.57 8.18 -5.58
N ASN A 52 8.14 8.33 -6.79
CA ASN A 52 7.89 9.50 -7.63
C ASN A 52 6.42 9.56 -8.08
N ILE A 53 5.86 8.42 -8.46
CA ILE A 53 4.48 8.28 -8.94
C ILE A 53 3.49 8.60 -7.81
N PHE A 54 3.64 7.97 -6.65
CA PHE A 54 2.73 8.19 -5.53
C PHE A 54 2.78 9.63 -5.01
N ARG A 55 3.95 10.27 -5.04
CA ARG A 55 4.05 11.71 -4.73
C ARG A 55 3.15 12.54 -5.66
N ILE A 56 3.19 12.28 -6.96
CA ILE A 56 2.35 12.97 -7.95
C ILE A 56 0.87 12.65 -7.72
N ILE A 57 0.52 11.39 -7.51
CA ILE A 57 -0.85 11.00 -7.17
C ILE A 57 -1.35 11.81 -5.97
N SER A 58 -0.54 11.94 -4.92
CA SER A 58 -0.94 12.68 -3.73
C SER A 58 -1.15 14.17 -3.94
N GLU A 59 -0.42 14.80 -4.87
CA GLU A 59 -0.61 16.22 -5.19
C GLU A 59 -1.99 16.49 -5.82
N TYR A 60 -2.54 15.51 -6.55
CA TYR A 60 -3.85 15.63 -7.20
C TYR A 60 -5.01 15.07 -6.37
N CYS A 61 -4.73 14.14 -5.47
CA CYS A 61 -5.76 13.33 -4.80
C CYS A 61 -5.80 13.50 -3.28
N ILE A 62 -5.07 14.45 -2.69
CA ILE A 62 -5.02 14.58 -1.23
C ILE A 62 -6.42 14.66 -0.60
N LYS A 63 -6.65 13.84 0.43
CA LYS A 63 -7.95 13.67 1.12
C LYS A 63 -9.10 13.25 0.20
N SER A 64 -8.82 12.49 -0.86
CA SER A 64 -9.84 12.01 -1.79
C SER A 64 -9.58 10.59 -2.27
N ARG A 65 -10.63 9.98 -2.80
CA ARG A 65 -10.57 8.73 -3.54
C ARG A 65 -10.30 8.98 -5.01
N CYS A 66 -9.30 8.31 -5.56
CA CYS A 66 -8.90 8.44 -6.95
C CYS A 66 -8.78 7.09 -7.65
N TYR A 67 -9.09 7.11 -8.93
CA TYR A 67 -8.63 6.11 -9.88
C TYR A 67 -7.30 6.57 -10.47
N THR A 68 -6.36 5.65 -10.56
CA THR A 68 -5.07 5.90 -11.20
C THR A 68 -4.73 4.75 -12.14
N ARG A 69 -4.24 5.10 -13.33
CA ARG A 69 -3.70 4.15 -14.30
C ARG A 69 -2.25 4.47 -14.57
N LEU A 70 -1.39 3.52 -14.24
CA LEU A 70 0.06 3.65 -14.31
C LEU A 70 0.58 2.89 -15.53
N TYR A 71 1.10 3.62 -16.51
CA TYR A 71 1.87 3.05 -17.60
C TYR A 71 3.35 3.25 -17.33
N PHE A 72 4.10 2.17 -17.41
CA PHE A 72 5.55 2.21 -17.51
C PHE A 72 5.94 1.73 -18.89
N TYR A 73 6.95 2.35 -19.50
CA TYR A 73 7.40 1.95 -20.83
C TYR A 73 7.80 0.47 -20.89
N GLU A 74 8.47 0.00 -19.85
CA GLU A 74 8.94 -1.38 -19.67
C GLU A 74 7.78 -2.37 -19.39
N LEU A 75 6.59 -1.86 -19.04
CA LEU A 75 5.37 -2.63 -18.78
C LEU A 75 4.23 -2.20 -19.70
N ARG A 76 4.54 -1.73 -20.91
CA ARG A 76 3.59 -1.06 -21.82
C ARG A 76 2.29 -1.82 -22.11
N TYR A 77 2.31 -3.15 -22.00
CA TYR A 77 1.16 -4.02 -22.27
C TYR A 77 0.36 -4.41 -21.03
N GLU A 78 0.82 -4.06 -19.82
CA GLU A 78 0.17 -4.38 -18.55
C GLU A 78 0.13 -3.13 -17.65
N PRO A 79 -0.69 -2.11 -18.00
CA PRO A 79 -0.88 -0.97 -17.12
C PRO A 79 -1.43 -1.42 -15.76
N ILE A 80 -0.99 -0.75 -14.71
CA ILE A 80 -1.51 -0.99 -13.37
C ILE A 80 -2.63 0.00 -13.12
N ASP A 81 -3.85 -0.50 -13.03
CA ASP A 81 -5.00 0.28 -12.61
C ASP A 81 -5.22 0.08 -11.11
N VAL A 82 -5.34 1.19 -10.39
CA VAL A 82 -5.49 1.20 -8.94
C VAL A 82 -6.54 2.22 -8.52
N ILE A 83 -7.51 1.78 -7.71
CA ILE A 83 -8.34 2.70 -6.91
C ILE A 83 -7.65 2.88 -5.56
N ILE A 84 -7.42 4.12 -5.20
CA ILE A 84 -6.62 4.49 -4.04
C ILE A 84 -7.27 5.65 -3.28
N ASP A 85 -7.34 5.52 -1.96
CA ASP A 85 -7.62 6.67 -1.09
C ASP A 85 -6.29 7.30 -0.66
N VAL A 86 -6.21 8.61 -0.75
CA VAL A 86 -5.03 9.37 -0.36
C VAL A 86 -5.37 10.19 0.87
N LEU A 87 -4.80 9.85 2.02
CA LEU A 87 -5.06 10.58 3.26
C LEU A 87 -4.25 11.87 3.32
N ASP A 88 -2.98 11.79 2.93
CA ASP A 88 -2.03 12.90 2.91
C ASP A 88 -0.96 12.69 1.83
N LYS A 89 0.11 13.49 1.84
CA LYS A 89 1.21 13.43 0.85
C LYS A 89 2.00 12.11 0.83
N LYS A 90 1.85 11.27 1.86
CA LYS A 90 2.65 10.07 2.09
C LYS A 90 1.81 8.84 2.41
N THR A 91 0.53 9.00 2.74
CA THR A 91 -0.31 7.92 3.26
C THR A 91 -1.40 7.53 2.28
N PHE A 92 -1.37 6.28 1.84
CA PHE A 92 -2.22 5.74 0.79
C PHE A 92 -2.92 4.45 1.24
N ILE A 93 -4.16 4.24 0.79
CA ILE A 93 -4.92 3.02 1.04
C ILE A 93 -5.32 2.44 -0.31
N ILE A 94 -4.88 1.22 -0.60
CA ILE A 94 -5.20 0.53 -1.86
C ILE A 94 -6.58 -0.13 -1.69
N VAL A 95 -7.52 0.27 -2.54
CA VAL A 95 -8.90 -0.22 -2.52
C VAL A 95 -9.13 -1.29 -3.58
N SER A 96 -8.58 -1.14 -4.79
CA SER A 96 -8.82 -2.08 -5.88
C SER A 96 -7.68 -2.05 -6.89
N THR A 97 -7.40 -3.16 -7.55
CA THR A 97 -6.37 -3.29 -8.59
C THR A 97 -6.82 -4.19 -9.73
N ASN A 98 -6.47 -3.87 -10.98
CA ASN A 98 -6.82 -4.71 -12.15
C ASN A 98 -5.99 -6.00 -12.25
N ILE A 99 -4.77 -5.99 -11.69
CA ILE A 99 -3.90 -7.15 -11.57
C ILE A 99 -3.90 -7.66 -10.12
N PRO A 100 -3.47 -8.91 -9.84
CA PRO A 100 -3.40 -9.41 -8.47
C PRO A 100 -2.63 -8.46 -7.55
N LEU A 101 -3.24 -8.08 -6.42
CA LEU A 101 -2.67 -7.14 -5.45
C LEU A 101 -1.23 -7.52 -5.06
N SER A 102 -0.95 -8.82 -4.89
CA SER A 102 0.38 -9.31 -4.56
C SER A 102 1.44 -8.94 -5.61
N LYS A 103 1.09 -8.90 -6.90
CA LYS A 103 1.98 -8.42 -7.97
C LYS A 103 2.22 -6.91 -7.85
N VAL A 104 1.18 -6.13 -7.56
CA VAL A 104 1.29 -4.68 -7.33
C VAL A 104 2.22 -4.39 -6.16
N LEU A 105 1.95 -4.99 -5.00
CA LEU A 105 2.72 -4.79 -3.78
C LEU A 105 4.19 -5.22 -3.95
N LYS A 106 4.45 -6.35 -4.62
CA LYS A 106 5.83 -6.77 -4.97
C LYS A 106 6.54 -5.76 -5.86
N ARG A 107 5.86 -5.15 -6.84
CA ARG A 107 6.42 -4.08 -7.67
C ARG A 107 6.70 -2.81 -6.83
N ILE A 108 5.80 -2.42 -5.94
CA ILE A 108 6.02 -1.26 -5.05
C ILE A 108 7.22 -1.51 -4.11
N VAL A 109 7.32 -2.69 -3.50
CA VAL A 109 8.40 -3.06 -2.57
C VAL A 109 9.76 -3.16 -3.27
N SER A 110 9.82 -3.84 -4.42
CA SER A 110 11.07 -3.96 -5.20
C SER A 110 11.53 -2.62 -5.77
N ASN A 111 10.60 -1.66 -5.88
CA ASN A 111 10.82 -0.30 -6.36
C ASN A 111 11.71 -0.24 -7.62
N PRO A 112 11.33 -0.93 -8.70
CA PRO A 112 12.09 -0.96 -9.94
C PRO A 112 12.23 0.45 -10.51
N ARG A 113 13.31 0.64 -11.28
CA ARG A 113 13.63 1.90 -11.93
C ARG A 113 13.14 1.86 -13.37
N PHE A 114 12.35 2.85 -13.75
CA PHE A 114 11.78 2.99 -15.09
C PHE A 114 12.34 4.23 -15.80
N SER A 115 12.43 4.20 -17.12
CA SER A 115 12.88 5.33 -17.93
C SER A 115 11.77 6.35 -18.19
N GLU A 116 10.55 5.85 -18.42
CA GLU A 116 9.38 6.69 -18.72
C GLU A 116 8.11 6.11 -18.08
N SER A 117 7.23 7.00 -17.62
CA SER A 117 5.90 6.60 -17.15
C SER A 117 4.85 7.62 -17.51
N ILE A 118 3.63 7.14 -17.79
CA ILE A 118 2.44 7.97 -17.94
C ILE A 118 1.48 7.62 -16.82
N ILE A 119 1.05 8.62 -16.07
CA ILE A 119 0.11 8.46 -14.96
C ILE A 119 -1.19 9.14 -15.37
N PHE A 120 -2.27 8.38 -15.48
CA PHE A 120 -3.61 8.93 -15.59
C PHE A 120 -4.24 8.95 -14.20
N ILE A 121 -4.87 10.05 -13.83
CA ILE A 121 -5.45 10.27 -12.50
C ILE A 121 -6.82 10.91 -12.70
N THR A 122 -7.84 10.34 -12.06
CA THR A 122 -9.14 11.00 -11.92
C THR A 122 -9.66 10.82 -10.49
N PRO A 123 -10.06 11.90 -9.81
CA PRO A 123 -10.85 11.80 -8.60
C PRO A 123 -12.16 11.07 -8.91
N ILE A 124 -12.56 10.13 -8.06
CA ILE A 124 -13.83 9.41 -8.16
C ILE A 124 -14.87 10.10 -7.26
N GLU A 125 -14.45 10.51 -6.07
CA GLU A 125 -15.30 11.14 -5.05
C GLU A 125 -14.58 12.33 -4.42
N LYS A 126 -15.33 13.39 -4.11
CA LYS A 126 -14.81 14.50 -3.31
C LYS A 126 -14.85 14.10 -1.83
N GLY A 127 -13.69 13.74 -1.30
CA GLY A 127 -13.53 13.30 0.08
C GLY A 127 -13.13 11.83 0.20
N LEU A 128 -12.93 11.39 1.44
CA LEU A 128 -12.66 10.00 1.77
C LEU A 128 -13.98 9.27 2.01
N GLY A 129 -14.05 7.98 1.66
CA GLY A 129 -15.20 7.15 2.00
C GLY A 129 -15.40 7.07 3.52
N LYS A 130 -16.65 6.92 3.98
CA LYS A 130 -16.99 6.80 5.42
C LYS A 130 -16.19 5.70 6.10
N GLU A 131 -16.04 4.58 5.40
CA GLU A 131 -15.27 3.40 5.82
C GLU A 131 -13.80 3.71 6.14
N ILE A 132 -13.22 4.76 5.56
CA ILE A 132 -11.85 5.19 5.84
C ILE A 132 -11.77 5.91 7.19
N TYR A 133 -12.78 6.72 7.52
CA TYR A 133 -12.88 7.35 8.84
C TYR A 133 -13.00 6.30 9.96
N ASP A 134 -13.76 5.23 9.72
CA ASP A 134 -13.92 4.09 10.62
C ASP A 134 -12.62 3.28 10.83
N ARG A 135 -11.56 3.57 10.05
CA ARG A 135 -10.24 2.91 10.12
C ARG A 135 -9.13 3.86 10.60
N MET A 136 -9.43 5.12 10.94
CA MET A 136 -8.41 6.08 11.35
C MET A 136 -7.61 5.64 12.57
N ASP A 137 -8.27 5.02 13.54
CA ASP A 137 -7.59 4.53 14.75
C ASP A 137 -6.71 3.31 14.46
N ASP A 138 -7.14 2.42 13.56
CA ASP A 138 -6.31 1.32 13.06
C ASP A 138 -5.05 1.85 12.36
N ILE A 139 -5.19 2.85 11.48
CA ILE A 139 -4.09 3.49 10.76
C ILE A 139 -3.08 4.10 11.72
N LYS A 140 -3.55 4.90 12.70
CA LYS A 140 -2.70 5.50 13.73
C LYS A 140 -1.98 4.43 14.56
N THR A 141 -2.71 3.38 14.96
CA THR A 141 -2.18 2.29 15.79
C THR A 141 -1.09 1.51 15.06
N LEU A 142 -1.31 1.14 13.79
CA LEU A 142 -0.34 0.43 12.97
C LEU A 142 0.92 1.26 12.72
N SER A 143 0.78 2.55 12.41
CA SER A 143 1.93 3.44 12.22
C SER A 143 2.72 3.65 13.51
N LYS A 144 2.05 3.73 14.66
CA LYS A 144 2.72 3.76 15.97
C LYS A 144 3.45 2.45 16.24
N LEU A 145 2.78 1.31 16.05
CA LEU A 145 3.36 -0.02 16.25
C LEU A 145 4.60 -0.23 15.37
N TYR A 146 4.56 0.18 14.10
CA TYR A 146 5.72 0.11 13.22
C TYR A 146 6.90 0.92 13.74
N ARG A 147 6.69 2.17 14.18
CA ARG A 147 7.76 3.02 14.71
C ARG A 147 8.39 2.44 15.97
N GLU A 148 7.60 1.80 16.83
CA GLU A 148 8.09 1.13 18.04
C GLU A 148 8.89 -0.15 17.72
N LEU A 149 8.46 -0.93 16.72
CA LEU A 149 9.09 -2.20 16.37
C LEU A 149 10.29 -2.05 15.41
N PHE A 150 10.34 -0.98 14.62
CA PHE A 150 11.38 -0.74 13.62
C PHE A 150 12.81 -0.77 14.22
N PRO A 151 13.12 -0.08 15.35
CA PRO A 151 14.45 -0.14 15.96
C PRO A 151 14.83 -1.53 16.47
N ILE A 152 13.86 -2.30 16.95
CA ILE A 152 14.07 -3.62 17.55
C ILE A 152 14.55 -4.63 16.51
N LEU A 153 14.04 -4.55 15.27
CA LEU A 153 14.40 -5.48 14.21
C LEU A 153 15.69 -5.10 13.49
N PHE A 154 16.02 -3.81 13.45
CA PHE A 154 17.26 -3.32 12.84
C PHE A 154 18.51 -3.96 13.46
N THR A 155 18.48 -4.27 14.76
CA THR A 155 19.61 -4.86 15.49
C THR A 155 19.82 -6.36 15.23
N LYS A 156 18.82 -7.07 14.68
CA LYS A 156 18.83 -8.54 14.60
C LYS A 156 19.40 -9.14 13.31
N ARG A 157 19.94 -8.33 12.38
CA ARG A 157 20.43 -8.78 11.05
C ARG A 157 19.40 -9.56 10.22
N LEU A 158 18.10 -9.34 10.46
CA LEU A 158 16.98 -9.99 9.76
C LEU A 158 16.50 -9.23 8.52
N GLY A 159 17.23 -8.19 8.10
CA GLY A 159 16.79 -7.24 7.08
C GLY A 159 16.08 -6.04 7.68
N LYS A 160 15.61 -5.12 6.83
CA LYS A 160 14.86 -3.94 7.26
C LYS A 160 13.39 -4.33 7.43
N LEU A 161 12.76 -3.88 8.52
CA LEU A 161 11.30 -3.92 8.62
C LEU A 161 10.72 -3.01 7.52
N VAL A 162 9.78 -3.53 6.74
CA VAL A 162 9.10 -2.81 5.66
C VAL A 162 7.59 -2.81 5.83
N GLY A 163 7.05 -3.58 6.77
CA GLY A 163 5.62 -3.60 7.01
C GLY A 163 5.18 -4.49 8.15
N ILE A 164 3.90 -4.39 8.48
CA ILE A 164 3.23 -5.19 9.50
C ILE A 164 1.94 -5.71 8.89
N HIS A 165 1.70 -7.01 9.00
CA HIS A 165 0.42 -7.62 8.69
C HIS A 165 -0.24 -8.02 9.99
N VAL A 166 -1.39 -7.43 10.29
CA VAL A 166 -2.19 -7.74 11.47
C VAL A 166 -3.46 -8.45 11.04
N ARG A 167 -3.71 -9.62 11.60
CA ARG A 167 -4.93 -10.37 11.41
C ARG A 167 -5.57 -10.69 12.76
N LYS A 168 -6.82 -10.25 12.95
CA LYS A 168 -7.63 -10.70 14.08
C LYS A 168 -8.10 -12.14 13.82
N THR A 169 -7.81 -13.03 14.77
CA THR A 169 -8.29 -14.41 14.74
C THR A 169 -9.72 -14.49 15.27
N SER A 170 -10.41 -15.58 14.97
CA SER A 170 -11.77 -15.87 15.47
C SER A 170 -11.85 -15.90 17.00
N GLU A 171 -10.75 -16.20 17.69
CA GLU A 171 -10.61 -16.19 19.15
C GLU A 171 -10.35 -14.79 19.74
N GLY A 172 -10.36 -13.73 18.93
CA GLY A 172 -10.09 -12.36 19.36
C GLY A 172 -8.61 -12.04 19.60
N LYS A 173 -7.69 -13.01 19.43
CA LYS A 173 -6.24 -12.79 19.45
C LYS A 173 -5.77 -12.12 18.15
N HIS A 174 -4.72 -11.32 18.23
CA HIS A 174 -4.08 -10.71 17.06
C HIS A 174 -2.89 -11.57 16.63
N ASP A 175 -2.92 -12.07 15.40
CA ASP A 175 -1.74 -12.59 14.72
C ASP A 175 -1.03 -11.41 14.06
N ILE A 176 0.20 -11.13 14.49
CA ILE A 176 1.00 -10.01 14.00
C ILE A 176 2.22 -10.59 13.29
N LYS A 177 2.31 -10.34 11.99
CA LYS A 177 3.48 -10.66 11.19
C LYS A 177 4.27 -9.39 10.89
N LEU A 178 5.57 -9.44 11.12
CA LEU A 178 6.50 -8.36 10.83
C LEU A 178 7.20 -8.68 9.50
N CYS A 179 6.95 -7.88 8.48
CA CYS A 179 7.46 -8.11 7.13
C CYS A 179 8.86 -7.48 6.98
N VAL A 180 9.87 -8.28 6.66
CA VAL A 180 11.26 -7.81 6.47
C VAL A 180 11.75 -7.97 5.04
N THR A 181 12.72 -7.15 4.63
CA THR A 181 13.30 -7.21 3.27
C THR A 181 14.04 -8.50 2.95
N LYS A 182 14.60 -9.17 3.97
CA LYS A 182 15.38 -10.39 3.75
C LYS A 182 14.45 -11.54 3.41
N GLU A 183 14.68 -12.17 2.27
CA GLU A 183 13.94 -13.34 1.83
C GLU A 183 14.25 -14.55 2.75
N ASP A 184 13.31 -15.49 2.83
CA ASP A 184 13.39 -16.72 3.63
C ASP A 184 13.52 -16.60 5.16
N VAL A 185 13.33 -15.40 5.72
CA VAL A 185 13.16 -15.25 7.16
C VAL A 185 11.80 -15.79 7.60
N SER A 186 11.79 -16.62 8.65
CA SER A 186 10.59 -17.04 9.38
C SER A 186 10.98 -17.35 10.82
N VAL A 187 10.79 -16.39 11.73
CA VAL A 187 11.20 -16.50 13.14
C VAL A 187 10.07 -16.06 14.04
N GLU A 188 9.77 -16.83 15.07
CA GLU A 188 8.84 -16.40 16.12
C GLU A 188 9.54 -15.46 17.10
N PHE A 189 8.83 -14.40 17.50
CA PHE A 189 9.36 -13.37 18.36
C PHE A 189 8.29 -12.95 19.37
N GLN A 190 8.67 -12.87 20.65
CA GLN A 190 7.79 -12.39 21.71
C GLN A 190 8.33 -11.09 22.29
N HIS A 191 7.50 -10.06 22.39
CA HIS A 191 7.85 -8.79 23.02
C HIS A 191 6.69 -8.27 23.85
N LYS A 192 6.93 -7.95 25.12
CA LYS A 192 5.91 -7.43 26.06
C LYS A 192 4.60 -8.25 26.06
N GLY A 193 4.71 -9.57 25.99
CA GLY A 193 3.56 -10.48 25.97
C GLY A 193 2.89 -10.69 24.60
N LEU A 194 3.25 -9.91 23.57
CA LEU A 194 2.76 -10.09 22.20
C LEU A 194 3.60 -11.14 21.47
N LYS A 195 2.95 -12.21 21.00
CA LYS A 195 3.54 -13.17 20.07
C LYS A 195 3.46 -12.63 18.65
N MET A 196 4.59 -12.58 17.97
CA MET A 196 4.73 -12.04 16.62
C MET A 196 5.56 -12.99 15.78
N LYS A 197 5.35 -12.96 14.46
CA LYS A 197 6.13 -13.75 13.52
C LYS A 197 6.87 -12.83 12.55
N ILE A 198 8.18 -12.89 12.52
CA ILE A 198 9.00 -12.15 11.56
C ILE A 198 9.09 -12.99 10.30
N VAL A 199 8.64 -12.46 9.17
CA VAL A 199 8.63 -13.15 7.87
C VAL A 199 9.22 -12.30 6.76
N GLY A 200 9.88 -12.94 5.79
CA GLY A 200 10.29 -12.25 4.56
C GLY A 200 9.08 -11.68 3.80
N ILE A 201 9.26 -10.52 3.17
CA ILE A 201 8.18 -9.76 2.51
C ILE A 201 7.37 -10.57 1.48
N ASN A 202 8.02 -11.50 0.77
CA ASN A 202 7.36 -12.40 -0.19
C ASN A 202 6.34 -13.36 0.43
N ARG A 203 6.47 -13.67 1.73
CA ARG A 203 5.52 -14.50 2.50
C ARG A 203 4.54 -13.65 3.32
N CYS A 204 4.74 -12.33 3.34
CA CYS A 204 3.88 -11.38 4.03
C CYS A 204 2.78 -10.85 3.10
N ILE A 205 3.13 -10.58 1.85
CA ILE A 205 2.24 -10.22 0.74
C ILE A 205 1.57 -11.47 0.19
#